data_AF-A0A821AM28-F1
#
_entry.id   AF-A0A821AM28-F1
#
_cell.length_a   1.000
_cell.length_b   1.000
_cell.length_c   1.000
_cell.angle_alpha   90.00
_cell.angle_beta   90.00
_cell.angle_gamma   90.00
#
_symmetry.space_group_name_H-M   'P 1'
#
loop_
_entity.id
_entity.type
_entity.pdbx_description
1 polymer ?
#
loop_
_entity_poly.entity_id
_entity_poly.type
_entity_poly.pdbx_seq_one_letter_code
_entity_poly.pdbx_strand_id
1 'polypeptide(L)'
;MIRSTLTEGIKCVFLVGPFDCAKAKTDADNAAAEARQSYPADTLHNGIGDAFRHCYWNALMTISIGRDQAKKVADLHEDNNTTGPYNERVMDLTNNEIGRQLGSESKTADEAREKCSANVRSGYLQLAP
;
A
#
# COMPACT_ATOMS: atom_id res chain seq x y z
N MET A 1 -6.51 4.04 -9.28
CA MET A 1 -5.26 4.67 -9.71
C MET A 1 -5.06 5.82 -8.76
N ILE A 2 -3.93 5.86 -8.03
CA ILE A 2 -3.66 6.91 -7.05
C ILE A 2 -3.69 8.24 -7.80
N ARG A 3 -4.68 9.09 -7.48
CA ARG A 3 -4.65 10.50 -7.90
C ARG A 3 -3.68 11.22 -6.99
N SER A 4 -2.39 10.95 -7.17
CA SER A 4 -1.34 11.71 -6.49
C SER A 4 -1.51 13.15 -6.95
N THR A 5 -1.84 14.03 -6.01
CA THR A 5 -1.91 15.46 -6.32
C THR A 5 -0.50 15.94 -6.65
N LEU A 6 -0.37 17.00 -7.47
CA LEU A 6 0.94 17.61 -7.75
C LEU A 6 1.71 17.90 -6.45
N THR A 7 0.99 18.29 -5.39
CA THR A 7 1.52 18.53 -4.06
C THR A 7 2.08 17.27 -3.39
N GLU A 8 1.36 16.14 -3.45
CA GLU A 8 1.82 14.85 -2.92
C GLU A 8 3.10 14.38 -3.63
N GLY A 9 3.13 14.47 -4.96
CA GLY A 9 4.31 14.10 -5.75
C GLY A 9 5.54 14.94 -5.37
N ILE A 10 5.40 16.26 -5.24
CA ILE A 10 6.48 17.14 -4.82
C ILE A 10 6.97 16.78 -3.41
N LYS A 11 6.06 16.58 -2.44
CA LYS A 11 6.42 16.19 -1.07
C LYS A 11 7.14 14.83 -1.04
N CYS A 12 6.69 13.87 -1.84
CA CYS A 12 7.34 12.57 -1.97
C CYS A 12 8.79 12.70 -2.47
N VAL A 13 9.04 13.52 -3.51
CA VAL A 13 10.41 13.81 -3.98
C VAL A 13 11.28 14.42 -2.87
N PHE A 14 10.75 15.31 -2.04
CA PHE A 14 11.49 15.86 -0.90
C PHE A 14 11.76 14.84 0.22
N LEU A 15 10.86 13.89 0.44
CA LEU A 15 10.96 12.90 1.53
C LEU A 15 11.92 11.75 1.23
N VAL A 16 11.91 11.26 -0.02
CA VAL A 16 12.63 10.03 -0.42
C VAL A 16 13.51 10.21 -1.65
N GLY A 17 13.52 11.40 -2.26
CA GLY A 17 14.23 11.65 -3.51
C GLY A 17 13.44 11.21 -4.76
N PRO A 18 13.83 11.70 -5.95
CA PRO A 18 13.04 11.53 -7.16
C PRO A 18 12.97 10.08 -7.67
N PHE A 19 14.06 9.33 -7.57
CA PHE A 19 14.11 7.94 -8.04
C PHE A 19 13.26 7.00 -7.17
N ASP A 20 13.38 7.09 -5.86
CA ASP A 20 12.60 6.25 -4.94
C ASP A 20 11.13 6.68 -4.91
N CYS A 21 10.83 7.97 -5.07
CA CYS A 21 9.46 8.42 -5.27
C CYS A 21 8.83 7.83 -6.56
N ALA A 22 9.59 7.79 -7.66
CA ALA A 22 9.12 7.17 -8.90
C ALA A 22 8.86 5.67 -8.74
N LYS A 23 9.75 4.94 -8.06
CA LYS A 23 9.53 3.51 -7.73
C LYS A 23 8.28 3.32 -6.87
N ALA A 24 8.11 4.11 -5.81
CA ALA A 24 6.94 4.02 -4.94
C ALA A 24 5.63 4.24 -5.70
N LYS A 25 5.64 5.14 -6.68
CA LYS A 25 4.49 5.36 -7.58
C LYS A 25 4.25 4.15 -8.49
N THR A 26 5.29 3.57 -9.07
CA THR A 26 5.18 2.33 -9.86
C THR A 26 4.65 1.17 -9.02
N ASP A 27 5.13 1.02 -7.78
CA ASP A 27 4.68 -0.01 -6.85
C ASP A 27 3.20 0.16 -6.48
N ALA A 28 2.74 1.41 -6.30
CA ALA A 28 1.33 1.72 -6.11
C ALA A 28 0.48 1.31 -7.31
N ASP A 29 0.92 1.63 -8.52
CA ASP A 29 0.21 1.27 -9.75
C ASP A 29 0.14 -0.26 -9.91
N ASN A 30 1.23 -0.97 -9.62
CA ASN A 30 1.31 -2.43 -9.63
C ASN A 30 0.38 -3.08 -8.60
N ALA A 31 0.42 -2.64 -7.34
CA ALA A 31 -0.46 -3.16 -6.30
C ALA A 31 -1.94 -2.92 -6.63
N ALA A 32 -2.26 -1.76 -7.19
CA ALA A 32 -3.63 -1.45 -7.60
C ALA A 32 -4.07 -2.28 -8.82
N ALA A 33 -3.18 -2.59 -9.76
CA ALA A 33 -3.46 -3.46 -10.88
C ALA A 33 -3.72 -4.91 -10.40
N GLU A 34 -2.86 -5.43 -9.53
CA GLU A 34 -3.02 -6.77 -8.96
C GLU A 34 -4.34 -6.88 -8.18
N ALA A 35 -4.66 -5.89 -7.34
CA ALA A 35 -5.93 -5.87 -6.60
C ALA A 35 -7.15 -5.95 -7.52
N ARG A 36 -7.14 -5.19 -8.63
CA ARG A 36 -8.23 -5.23 -9.64
C ARG A 36 -8.34 -6.57 -10.35
N GLN A 37 -7.23 -7.27 -10.51
CA GLN A 37 -7.20 -8.57 -11.18
C GLN A 37 -7.65 -9.69 -10.24
N SER A 38 -7.31 -9.60 -8.95
CA SER A 38 -7.50 -10.70 -7.99
C SER A 38 -8.78 -10.60 -7.15
N TYR A 39 -9.40 -9.42 -7.03
CA TYR A 39 -10.52 -9.19 -6.11
C TYR A 39 -11.74 -8.58 -6.80
N PRO A 40 -12.98 -8.84 -6.30
CA PRO A 40 -14.20 -8.24 -6.84
C PRO A 40 -14.16 -6.71 -6.82
N ALA A 41 -14.71 -6.08 -7.86
CA ALA A 41 -14.60 -4.64 -8.08
C ALA A 41 -15.22 -3.80 -6.94
N ASP A 42 -16.27 -4.30 -6.31
CA ASP A 42 -16.97 -3.70 -5.17
C ASP A 42 -16.18 -3.78 -3.85
N THR A 43 -15.09 -4.56 -3.82
CA THR A 43 -14.21 -4.71 -2.64
C THR A 43 -12.92 -3.88 -2.74
N LEU A 44 -12.73 -3.16 -3.85
CA LEU A 44 -11.52 -2.35 -4.09
C LEU A 44 -11.48 -1.05 -3.31
N HIS A 45 -12.54 -0.74 -2.56
CA HIS A 45 -12.58 0.37 -1.61
C HIS A 45 -13.20 -0.14 -0.31
N ASN A 46 -12.53 0.06 0.82
CA ASN A 46 -12.98 -0.34 2.16
C ASN A 46 -13.31 -1.83 2.31
N GLY A 47 -12.75 -2.67 1.45
CA GLY A 47 -13.03 -4.10 1.38
C GLY A 47 -11.78 -4.94 1.23
N ILE A 48 -11.97 -6.24 0.99
CA ILE A 48 -10.87 -7.22 0.92
C ILE A 48 -9.82 -6.89 -0.15
N GLY A 49 -10.23 -6.37 -1.30
CA GLY A 49 -9.31 -5.97 -2.36
C GLY A 49 -8.54 -4.70 -2.01
N ASP A 50 -9.13 -3.83 -1.20
CA ASP A 50 -8.48 -2.65 -0.66
C ASP A 50 -7.42 -3.01 0.38
N ALA A 51 -7.79 -3.84 1.36
CA ALA A 51 -6.87 -4.37 2.36
C ALA A 51 -5.65 -5.05 1.73
N PHE A 52 -5.88 -5.88 0.71
CA PHE A 52 -4.80 -6.47 -0.08
C PHE A 52 -3.93 -5.41 -0.76
N ARG A 53 -4.54 -4.41 -1.41
CA ARG A 53 -3.80 -3.35 -2.12
C ARG A 53 -2.85 -2.61 -1.17
N HIS A 54 -3.33 -2.23 0.01
CA HIS A 54 -2.53 -1.51 1.01
C HIS A 54 -1.37 -2.36 1.54
N CYS A 55 -1.64 -3.63 1.86
CA CYS A 55 -0.61 -4.61 2.22
C CYS A 55 0.45 -4.74 1.12
N TYR A 56 0.02 -5.03 -0.11
CA TYR A 56 0.93 -5.36 -1.19
C TYR A 56 1.75 -4.15 -1.65
N TRP A 57 1.14 -2.96 -1.71
CA TRP A 57 1.85 -1.72 -2.00
C TRP A 57 2.98 -1.46 -1.00
N ASN A 58 2.70 -1.59 0.29
CA ASN A 58 3.72 -1.39 1.34
C ASN A 58 4.80 -2.47 1.32
N ALA A 59 4.45 -3.69 0.95
CA ALA A 59 5.42 -4.76 0.77
C ALA A 59 6.36 -4.48 -0.42
N LEU A 60 5.81 -4.06 -1.57
CA LEU A 60 6.59 -3.68 -2.75
C LEU A 60 7.54 -2.52 -2.46
N MET A 61 7.04 -1.44 -1.84
CA MET A 61 7.88 -0.30 -1.46
C MET A 61 9.00 -0.73 -0.48
N THR A 62 8.70 -1.62 0.46
CA THR A 62 9.71 -2.11 1.39
C THR A 62 10.84 -2.84 0.67
N ILE A 63 10.51 -3.62 -0.36
CA ILE A 63 11.49 -4.32 -1.19
C ILE A 63 12.28 -3.32 -2.08
N SER A 64 11.61 -2.32 -2.66
CA SER A 64 12.18 -1.47 -3.72
C SER A 64 12.94 -0.24 -3.23
N ILE A 65 12.51 0.33 -2.09
CA ILE A 65 13.03 1.58 -1.50
C ILE A 65 13.34 1.49 0.00
N GLY A 66 13.09 0.32 0.61
CA GLY A 66 13.34 0.07 2.03
C GLY A 66 12.18 0.49 2.94
N ARG A 67 12.06 -0.20 4.09
CA ARG A 67 10.95 -0.06 5.04
C ARG A 67 10.71 1.38 5.52
N ASP A 68 11.79 2.10 5.85
CA ASP A 68 11.68 3.45 6.40
C ASP A 68 11.14 4.46 5.37
N GLN A 69 11.58 4.34 4.12
CA GLN A 69 11.09 5.19 3.04
C GLN A 69 9.66 4.81 2.64
N ALA A 70 9.35 3.51 2.62
CA ALA A 70 7.99 3.00 2.40
C ALA A 70 6.99 3.59 3.41
N LYS A 71 7.37 3.64 4.70
CA LYS A 71 6.53 4.26 5.73
C LYS A 71 6.29 5.75 5.45
N LYS A 72 7.32 6.52 5.13
CA LYS A 72 7.18 7.97 4.85
C LYS A 72 6.23 8.23 3.67
N VAL A 73 6.32 7.43 2.61
CA VAL A 73 5.44 7.57 1.44
C VAL A 73 4.00 7.17 1.77
N ALA A 74 3.80 6.04 2.46
CA ALA A 74 2.48 5.60 2.88
C ALA A 74 1.81 6.62 3.82
N ASP A 75 2.52 7.08 4.85
CA ASP A 75 1.99 8.08 5.79
C ASP A 75 1.63 9.39 5.06
N LEU A 76 2.46 9.86 4.12
CA LEU A 76 2.15 11.03 3.29
C LEU A 76 0.86 10.85 2.48
N HIS A 77 0.61 9.63 1.97
CA HIS A 77 -0.60 9.31 1.22
C HIS A 77 -1.83 9.39 2.12
N GLU A 78 -1.79 8.74 3.28
CA GLU A 78 -2.90 8.74 4.24
C GLU A 78 -3.18 10.15 4.81
N ASP A 79 -2.14 10.98 5.01
CA ASP A 79 -2.28 12.36 5.48
C ASP A 79 -2.86 13.31 4.43
N ASN A 80 -2.77 12.98 3.14
CA ASN A 80 -3.44 13.75 2.09
C ASN A 80 -4.89 13.28 1.88
N ASN A 81 -5.28 12.11 2.40
CA ASN A 81 -6.62 11.54 2.27
C ASN A 81 -7.44 11.65 3.56
N THR A 82 -7.46 12.84 4.19
CA THR A 82 -8.06 13.04 5.52
C THR A 82 -9.59 13.17 5.52
N THR A 83 -10.25 13.09 4.36
CA THR A 83 -11.69 13.31 4.25
C THR A 83 -12.53 12.05 4.50
N GLY A 84 -11.90 10.88 4.61
CA GLY A 84 -12.58 9.61 4.89
C GLY A 84 -12.95 9.42 6.37
N PRO A 85 -13.96 8.58 6.68
CA PRO A 85 -14.24 8.08 8.02
C PRO A 85 -12.99 7.56 8.75
N TYR A 86 -12.93 7.79 10.08
CA TYR A 86 -11.77 7.40 10.91
C TYR A 86 -11.42 5.91 10.79
N ASN A 87 -12.44 5.05 10.71
CA ASN A 87 -12.26 3.62 10.62
C ASN A 87 -11.62 3.15 9.29
N GLU A 88 -11.85 3.88 8.18
CA GLU A 88 -11.16 3.62 6.91
C GLU A 88 -9.65 3.81 7.07
N ARG A 89 -9.26 4.93 7.68
CA ARG A 89 -7.86 5.24 7.95
C ARG A 89 -7.19 4.20 8.86
N VAL A 90 -7.93 3.63 9.83
CA VAL A 90 -7.40 2.58 10.71
C VAL A 90 -7.11 1.31 9.91
N MET A 91 -7.99 0.92 8.99
CA MET A 91 -7.79 -0.23 8.11
C MET A 91 -6.55 -0.02 7.22
N ASP A 92 -6.44 1.13 6.57
CA ASP A 92 -5.33 1.48 5.70
C ASP A 92 -4.00 1.46 6.46
N LEU A 93 -3.91 2.16 7.61
CA LEU A 93 -2.70 2.22 8.43
C LEU A 93 -2.28 0.84 8.95
N THR A 94 -3.24 0.01 9.37
CA THR A 94 -2.97 -1.35 9.87
C THR A 94 -2.40 -2.22 8.76
N ASN A 95 -3.05 -2.25 7.59
CA ASN A 95 -2.61 -3.05 6.46
C ASN A 95 -1.31 -2.53 5.85
N ASN A 96 -1.07 -1.21 5.89
CA ASN A 96 0.19 -0.60 5.49
C ASN A 96 1.36 -1.13 6.36
N GLU A 97 1.17 -1.23 7.68
CA GLU A 97 2.20 -1.77 8.58
C GLU A 97 2.46 -3.26 8.36
N ILE A 98 1.40 -4.07 8.25
CA ILE A 98 1.53 -5.49 7.94
C ILE A 98 2.26 -5.67 6.61
N GLY A 99 1.92 -4.90 5.59
CA GLY A 99 2.62 -4.90 4.30
C GLY A 99 4.11 -4.64 4.42
N ARG A 100 4.52 -3.64 5.20
CA ARG A 100 5.95 -3.36 5.44
C ARG A 100 6.67 -4.50 6.17
N GLN A 101 6.01 -5.15 7.12
CA GLN A 101 6.57 -6.33 7.78
C GLN A 101 6.79 -7.46 6.76
N LEU A 102 5.75 -7.83 6.01
CA LEU A 102 5.82 -8.92 5.03
C LEU A 102 6.80 -8.62 3.89
N GLY A 103 6.94 -7.36 3.50
CA GLY A 103 7.96 -6.91 2.54
C GLY A 103 9.38 -7.09 3.06
N SER A 104 9.61 -6.86 4.36
CA SER A 104 10.93 -7.08 4.99
C SER A 104 11.30 -8.56 5.06
N GLU A 105 10.29 -9.44 5.10
CA GLU A 105 10.44 -10.89 5.13
C GLU A 105 10.49 -11.51 3.73
N SER A 106 10.22 -10.73 2.67
CA SER A 106 10.10 -11.22 1.28
C SER A 106 11.30 -10.85 0.44
N LYS A 107 11.70 -11.75 -0.46
CA LYS A 107 12.80 -11.52 -1.41
C LYS A 107 12.33 -10.99 -2.76
N THR A 108 11.07 -11.23 -3.10
CA THR A 108 10.49 -10.91 -4.41
C THR A 108 9.10 -10.31 -4.26
N ALA A 109 8.65 -9.63 -5.33
CA ALA A 109 7.28 -9.13 -5.44
C ALA A 109 6.24 -10.28 -5.36
N ASP A 110 6.52 -11.42 -6.00
CA ASP A 110 5.62 -12.58 -5.96
C ASP A 110 5.47 -13.15 -4.55
N GLU A 111 6.56 -13.26 -3.80
CA GLU A 111 6.51 -13.73 -2.41
C GLU A 111 5.71 -12.75 -1.52
N ALA A 112 5.94 -11.45 -1.69
CA ALA A 112 5.18 -10.41 -0.98
C ALA A 112 3.68 -10.48 -1.31
N ARG A 113 3.35 -10.67 -2.60
CA ARG A 113 1.98 -10.84 -3.08
C ARG A 113 1.32 -12.04 -2.42
N GLU A 114 1.98 -13.20 -2.47
CA GLU A 114 1.46 -14.45 -1.89
C GLU A 114 1.22 -14.33 -0.39
N LYS A 115 2.14 -13.69 0.35
CA LYS A 115 1.97 -13.43 1.78
C LYS A 115 0.81 -12.48 2.06
N CYS A 116 0.66 -11.38 1.32
CA CYS A 116 -0.49 -10.48 1.49
C CYS A 116 -1.81 -11.20 1.17
N SER A 117 -1.88 -11.99 0.08
CA SER A 117 -3.07 -12.78 -0.23
C SER A 117 -3.36 -13.86 0.81
N ALA A 118 -2.34 -14.49 1.39
CA ALA A 118 -2.50 -15.44 2.49
C ALA A 118 -3.09 -14.77 3.74
N ASN A 119 -2.63 -13.56 4.07
CA ASN A 119 -3.12 -12.81 5.22
C ASN A 119 -4.53 -12.22 5.02
N VAL A 120 -4.97 -12.01 3.78
CA VAL A 120 -6.39 -11.79 3.49
C VAL A 120 -7.20 -13.02 3.87
N ARG A 121 -6.78 -14.23 3.44
CA ARG A 121 -7.53 -15.47 3.67
C ARG A 121 -7.57 -15.91 5.13
N SER A 122 -6.51 -15.63 5.90
CA SER A 122 -6.45 -15.95 7.32
C SER A 122 -7.21 -14.97 8.21
N GLY A 123 -7.67 -13.84 7.66
CA GLY A 123 -8.28 -12.75 8.44
C GLY A 123 -7.27 -11.94 9.25
N TYR A 124 -5.97 -12.07 8.95
CA TYR A 124 -4.92 -11.30 9.62
C TYR A 124 -4.88 -9.85 9.15
N LEU A 125 -5.27 -9.57 7.89
CA LEU A 125 -5.50 -8.21 7.42
C LEU A 125 -6.84 -7.69 7.97
N GLN A 126 -6.90 -6.39 8.26
CA GLN A 126 -8.17 -5.72 8.53
C GLN A 126 -8.91 -5.55 7.21
N LEU A 127 -10.01 -6.30 7.00
CA LEU A 127 -10.66 -6.39 5.69
C LEU A 127 -11.66 -5.27 5.40
N ALA A 128 -12.10 -4.56 6.43
CA ALA A 128 -13.04 -3.46 6.34
C ALA A 128 -12.81 -2.47 7.49
N PRO A 129 -13.23 -1.21 7.32
CA PRO A 129 -13.26 -0.19 8.36
C PRO A 129 -13.99 -0.63 9.63
#